data_AF-A0A7S2CWJ6-F1
#
_entry.id   AF-A0A7S2CWJ6-F1
#
_cell.length_a   1.000
_cell.length_b   1.000
_cell.length_c   1.000
_cell.angle_alpha   90.00
_cell.angle_beta   90.00
_cell.angle_gamma   90.00
#
_symmetry.space_group_name_H-M   'P 1'
#
loop_
_entity.id
_entity.type
_entity.pdbx_description
1 polymer ?
#
loop_
_entity_poly.entity_id
_entity_poly.type
_entity_poly.pdbx_seq_one_letter_code
_entity_poly.pdbx_strand_id
1 'polypeptide(L)'
;PQLTPAKRPAPGKDPAGGDPLGAIQQLPMEQQVLLCALAGLKGEAVRLAELSGRYKEMCKKLHQKENLSSKQQVSNAVSSLEQRGLLGLRSKKGGARGRAVGNQLSQTECVVELAVSCAAVRERVSQANPLLQKCLE
;
A
#
# COMPACT_ATOMS: atom_id res chain seq x y z
N PRO A 1 -37.05 -38.23 -12.00
CA PRO A 1 -36.38 -37.48 -13.08
C PRO A 1 -36.38 -35.98 -12.75
N GLN A 2 -35.20 -35.36 -12.90
CA GLN A 2 -34.93 -33.91 -12.98
C GLN A 2 -34.98 -33.09 -11.67
N LEU A 3 -33.84 -33.07 -10.96
CA LEU A 3 -33.44 -31.94 -10.10
C LEU A 3 -32.45 -31.07 -10.90
N THR A 4 -32.87 -29.85 -11.20
CA THR A 4 -32.07 -28.81 -11.86
C THR A 4 -30.86 -28.38 -11.02
N PRO A 5 -29.72 -28.01 -11.64
CA PRO A 5 -28.50 -27.68 -10.93
C PRO A 5 -28.61 -26.33 -10.21
N ALA A 6 -28.54 -26.34 -8.88
CA ALA A 6 -28.41 -25.16 -8.06
C ALA A 6 -27.11 -24.42 -8.41
N LYS A 7 -27.27 -23.27 -9.06
CA LYS A 7 -26.24 -22.27 -9.34
C LYS A 7 -25.56 -21.90 -8.02
N ARG A 8 -24.34 -22.40 -7.81
CA ARG A 8 -23.51 -22.01 -6.65
C ARG A 8 -23.26 -20.50 -6.74
N PRO A 9 -23.63 -19.69 -5.72
CA PRO A 9 -23.11 -18.34 -5.64
C PRO A 9 -21.59 -18.44 -5.50
N ALA A 10 -20.88 -17.70 -6.35
CA ALA A 10 -19.43 -17.55 -6.23
C ALA A 10 -19.10 -17.15 -4.78
N PRO A 11 -18.00 -17.64 -4.18
CA PRO A 11 -17.54 -17.12 -2.90
C PRO A 11 -17.20 -15.65 -3.11
N GLY A 12 -18.14 -14.79 -2.73
CA GLY A 12 -17.96 -13.37 -2.59
C GLY A 12 -16.75 -13.13 -1.70
N LYS A 13 -15.96 -12.16 -2.13
CA LYS A 13 -14.93 -11.53 -1.31
C LYS A 13 -15.52 -11.09 0.04
N ASP A 14 -14.59 -11.00 0.99
CA ASP A 14 -14.69 -10.33 2.30
C ASP A 14 -15.14 -11.19 3.49
N PRO A 15 -14.17 -11.41 4.40
CA PRO A 15 -14.41 -11.13 5.80
C PRO A 15 -13.23 -10.33 6.38
N ALA A 16 -13.30 -9.00 6.29
CA ALA A 16 -12.67 -8.08 7.24
C ALA A 16 -13.24 -6.66 7.05
N GLY A 17 -14.45 -6.44 7.57
CA GLY A 17 -15.12 -5.14 7.63
C GLY A 17 -14.45 -4.17 8.62
N GLY A 18 -13.23 -3.74 8.32
CA GLY A 18 -12.60 -2.58 8.94
C GLY A 18 -12.30 -1.56 7.84
N ASP A 19 -12.66 -0.30 8.04
CA ASP A 19 -12.30 0.79 7.14
C ASP A 19 -10.76 0.85 7.07
N PRO A 20 -10.10 0.39 5.98
CA PRO A 20 -8.64 0.34 5.92
C PRO A 20 -8.04 1.75 6.05
N LEU A 21 -8.80 2.73 5.57
CA LEU A 21 -8.57 4.15 5.69
C LEU A 21 -8.59 4.66 7.14
N GLY A 22 -9.34 4.01 8.04
CA GLY A 22 -9.38 4.32 9.47
C GLY A 22 -8.06 3.98 10.17
N ALA A 23 -7.33 2.99 9.66
CA ALA A 23 -6.03 2.63 10.20
C ALA A 23 -4.96 3.70 9.92
N ILE A 24 -5.16 4.59 8.94
CA ILE A 24 -4.17 5.60 8.50
C ILE A 24 -3.74 6.51 9.66
N GLN A 25 -4.68 6.94 10.49
CA GLN A 25 -4.40 7.82 11.63
C GLN A 25 -3.51 7.16 12.68
N GLN A 26 -3.55 5.83 12.78
CA GLN A 26 -2.75 5.05 13.72
C GLN A 26 -1.43 4.55 13.10
N LEU A 27 -1.18 4.85 11.83
CA LEU A 27 0.08 4.49 11.21
C LEU A 27 1.21 5.37 11.73
N PRO A 28 2.41 4.80 11.90
CA PRO A 28 3.60 5.58 12.15
C PRO A 28 3.87 6.55 10.98
N MET A 29 4.49 7.69 11.29
CA MET A 29 4.67 8.81 10.36
C MET A 29 5.30 8.38 9.04
N GLU A 30 6.27 7.47 9.07
CA GLU A 30 6.96 6.97 7.89
C GLU A 30 6.01 6.26 6.91
N GLN A 31 5.06 5.51 7.46
CA GLN A 31 4.04 4.80 6.68
C GLN A 31 3.02 5.79 6.10
N GLN A 32 2.67 6.85 6.84
CA GLN A 32 1.83 7.94 6.32
C GLN A 32 2.54 8.71 5.18
N VAL A 33 3.85 8.98 5.32
CA VAL A 33 4.68 9.60 4.27
C VAL A 33 4.73 8.70 3.03
N LEU A 34 4.90 7.38 3.18
CA LEU A 34 4.87 6.43 2.05
C LEU A 34 3.52 6.45 1.32
N LEU A 35 2.40 6.45 2.06
CA LEU A 35 1.07 6.54 1.47
C LEU A 35 0.86 7.87 0.75
N CYS A 36 1.32 8.97 1.35
CA CYS A 36 1.33 10.29 0.74
C CYS A 36 2.13 10.30 -0.58
N ALA A 37 3.28 9.61 -0.62
CA ALA A 37 4.14 9.53 -1.80
C ALA A 37 3.42 8.84 -2.95
N LEU A 38 2.68 7.77 -2.64
CA LEU A 38 1.87 7.03 -3.59
C LEU A 38 0.63 7.81 -4.02
N ALA A 39 -0.03 8.50 -3.10
CA ALA A 39 -1.24 9.24 -3.39
C ALA A 39 -0.99 10.47 -4.29
N GLY A 40 0.21 11.05 -4.22
CA GLY A 40 0.68 12.07 -5.17
C GLY A 40 0.82 11.56 -6.61
N LEU A 41 0.93 10.24 -6.82
CA LEU A 41 1.09 9.61 -8.13
C LEU A 41 -0.24 9.21 -8.76
N LYS A 42 -1.36 9.68 -8.21
CA LYS A 42 -2.71 9.45 -8.74
C LYS A 42 -3.05 7.96 -8.93
N GLY A 43 -2.44 7.08 -8.14
CA GLY A 43 -2.74 5.65 -8.12
C GLY A 43 -1.92 4.85 -9.12
N GLU A 44 -0.87 5.45 -9.68
CA GLU A 44 0.07 4.74 -10.52
C GLU A 44 0.84 3.68 -9.71
N ALA A 45 0.94 2.49 -10.29
CA ALA A 45 1.69 1.39 -9.72
C ALA A 45 3.19 1.66 -9.91
N VAL A 46 3.96 1.76 -8.82
CA VAL A 46 5.37 2.17 -8.85
C VAL A 46 6.30 1.16 -8.24
N ARG A 47 7.53 1.11 -8.74
CA ARG A 47 8.53 0.17 -8.21
C ARG A 47 8.90 0.56 -6.79
N LEU A 48 9.15 -0.44 -5.93
CA LEU A 48 9.60 -0.23 -4.55
C LEU A 48 10.86 0.65 -4.46
N ALA A 49 11.77 0.53 -5.43
CA ALA A 49 12.96 1.37 -5.51
C ALA A 49 12.62 2.86 -5.75
N GLU A 50 11.68 3.13 -6.66
CA GLU A 50 11.22 4.51 -6.93
C GLU A 50 10.43 5.08 -5.75
N LEU A 51 9.58 4.25 -5.13
CA LEU A 51 8.86 4.61 -3.92
C LEU A 51 9.82 4.97 -2.78
N SER A 52 10.90 4.21 -2.61
CA SER A 52 11.95 4.51 -1.63
C SER A 52 12.62 5.85 -1.92
N GLY A 53 12.92 6.16 -3.18
CA GLY A 53 13.46 7.47 -3.58
C GLY A 53 12.51 8.61 -3.21
N ARG A 54 11.23 8.50 -3.60
CA ARG A 54 10.20 9.51 -3.33
C ARG A 54 9.94 9.71 -1.84
N TYR A 55 9.97 8.63 -1.05
CA TYR A 55 9.89 8.73 0.41
C TYR A 55 11.00 9.62 0.96
N LYS A 56 12.25 9.40 0.54
CA LYS A 56 13.39 10.21 1.00
C LYS A 56 13.26 11.67 0.59
N GLU A 57 12.82 11.92 -0.65
CA GLU A 57 12.56 13.29 -1.12
C GLU A 57 11.47 13.99 -0.29
N MET A 58 10.40 13.29 0.06
CA MET A 58 9.37 13.86 0.93
C MET A 58 9.83 14.07 2.36
N CYS A 59 10.59 13.14 2.94
CA CYS A 59 11.21 13.36 4.26
C CYS A 59 12.08 14.63 4.23
N LYS A 60 12.86 14.85 3.17
CA LYS A 60 13.63 16.08 2.99
C LYS A 60 12.74 17.32 2.89
N LYS A 61 11.67 17.30 2.08
CA LYS A 61 10.73 18.44 1.97
C LYS A 61 10.03 18.77 3.29
N LEU A 62 9.71 17.75 4.07
CA LEU A 62 9.02 17.88 5.35
C LEU A 62 9.98 18.13 6.53
N HIS A 63 11.30 18.20 6.28
CA HIS A 63 12.35 18.19 7.29
C HIS A 63 12.17 17.08 8.35
N GLN A 64 11.67 15.91 7.92
CA GLN A 64 11.46 14.74 8.76
C GLN A 64 12.68 13.82 8.73
N LYS A 65 12.87 13.07 9.82
CA LYS A 65 13.95 12.10 9.92
C LYS A 65 13.70 10.92 8.98
N GLU A 66 14.72 10.52 8.21
CA GLU A 66 14.66 9.36 7.34
C GLU A 66 14.74 8.05 8.15
N ASN A 67 13.64 7.66 8.78
CA ASN A 67 13.61 6.46 9.62
C ASN A 67 13.58 5.14 8.81
N LEU A 68 13.11 5.17 7.55
CA LEU A 68 13.21 4.05 6.60
C LEU A 68 14.46 4.19 5.72
N SER A 69 15.64 4.10 6.33
CA SER A 69 16.91 4.35 5.63
C SER A 69 17.31 3.21 4.68
N SER A 70 16.78 2.00 4.90
CA SER A 70 17.11 0.79 4.14
C SER A 70 15.95 0.24 3.30
N LYS A 71 16.28 -0.38 2.16
CA LYS A 71 15.30 -1.02 1.25
C LYS A 71 14.46 -2.08 1.96
N GLN A 72 15.07 -2.83 2.88
CA GLN A 72 14.40 -3.85 3.70
C GLN A 72 13.31 -3.23 4.59
N GLN A 73 13.59 -2.10 5.24
CA GLN A 73 12.61 -1.39 6.08
C GLN A 73 11.45 -0.84 5.26
N VAL A 74 11.75 -0.26 4.08
CA VAL A 74 10.70 0.19 3.15
C VAL A 74 9.84 -0.99 2.70
N SER A 75 10.46 -2.12 2.33
CA SER A 75 9.73 -3.34 1.97
C SER A 75 8.83 -3.83 3.10
N ASN A 76 9.32 -3.86 4.34
CA ASN A 76 8.54 -4.29 5.49
C ASN A 76 7.37 -3.34 5.75
N ALA A 77 7.60 -2.02 5.68
CA ALA A 77 6.56 -1.02 5.83
C ALA A 77 5.46 -1.17 4.75
N VAL A 78 5.86 -1.40 3.50
CA VAL A 78 4.92 -1.63 2.39
C VAL A 78 4.15 -2.93 2.58
N SER A 79 4.81 -4.03 2.99
CA SER A 79 4.12 -5.28 3.32
C SER A 79 3.12 -5.12 4.46
N SER A 80 3.46 -4.34 5.51
CA SER A 80 2.51 -4.05 6.59
C SER A 80 1.31 -3.23 6.13
N LEU A 81 1.50 -2.32 5.18
CA LEU A 81 0.41 -1.54 4.58
C LEU A 81 -0.47 -2.37 3.64
N GLU A 82 0.12 -3.33 2.91
CA GLU A 82 -0.61 -4.30 2.09
C GLU A 82 -1.48 -5.23 2.94
N GLN A 83 -0.94 -5.76 4.04
CA GLN A 83 -1.70 -6.58 5.00
C GLN A 83 -2.89 -5.85 5.64
N ARG A 84 -2.83 -4.51 5.70
CA ARG A 84 -3.93 -3.65 6.18
C ARG A 84 -4.95 -3.32 5.09
N GLY A 85 -4.73 -3.76 3.85
CA GLY A 85 -5.59 -3.48 2.71
C GLY A 85 -5.46 -2.06 2.15
N LEU A 86 -4.39 -1.33 2.50
CA LEU A 86 -4.14 0.03 1.99
C LEU A 86 -3.37 0.02 0.67
N LEU A 87 -2.52 -0.98 0.47
CA LEU A 87 -1.68 -1.14 -0.72
C LEU A 87 -1.93 -2.48 -1.39
N GLY A 88 -1.66 -2.53 -2.70
CA GLY A 88 -1.50 -3.75 -3.45
C GLY A 88 -0.03 -3.95 -3.83
N LEU A 89 0.50 -5.15 -3.59
CA LEU A 89 1.82 -5.53 -4.05
C LEU A 89 1.71 -6.43 -5.28
N ARG A 90 2.22 -5.98 -6.42
CA ARG A 90 2.38 -6.78 -7.63
C ARG A 90 3.84 -7.13 -7.83
N SER A 91 4.16 -8.39 -7.69
CA SER A 91 5.45 -8.92 -8.12
C SER A 91 5.32 -9.44 -9.56
N LYS A 92 6.20 -9.02 -10.46
CA LYS A 92 6.37 -9.68 -11.78
C LYS A 92 6.92 -11.08 -11.56
N LYS A 93 6.07 -12.03 -11.21
CA LYS A 93 6.35 -13.45 -11.37
C LYS A 93 5.05 -14.13 -11.76
N GLY A 94 5.12 -14.88 -12.86
CA GLY A 94 3.99 -15.49 -13.55
C GLY A 94 3.01 -16.16 -12.59
N GLY A 95 1.73 -16.14 -13.00
CA GLY A 95 0.60 -16.50 -12.16
C GLY A 95 0.79 -17.77 -11.34
N ALA A 96 0.53 -17.66 -10.05
CA ALA A 96 0.10 -18.77 -9.23
C ALA A 96 -0.68 -18.22 -8.04
N ARG A 97 -2.00 -18.47 -8.04
CA ARG A 97 -2.78 -18.62 -6.82
C ARG A 97 -2.06 -19.68 -5.98
N GLY A 98 -1.47 -19.32 -4.84
CA GLY A 98 -0.85 -20.33 -3.99
C GLY A 98 -0.09 -19.74 -2.82
N ARG A 99 -0.57 -20.08 -1.62
CA ARG A 99 0.13 -19.90 -0.35
C ARG A 99 1.60 -20.34 -0.44
N ALA A 100 2.44 -19.61 0.28
CA ALA A 100 3.52 -20.10 1.16
C ALA A 100 4.89 -19.46 0.90
N VAL A 101 5.35 -18.79 1.95
CA VAL A 101 6.65 -18.98 2.61
C VAL A 101 7.87 -19.14 1.70
N GLY A 102 8.71 -18.11 1.72
CA GLY A 102 10.14 -18.26 1.50
C GLY A 102 10.55 -18.29 0.03
N ASN A 103 10.74 -17.13 -0.57
CA ASN A 103 11.93 -16.93 -1.37
C ASN A 103 12.16 -15.44 -1.59
N GLN A 104 13.42 -15.02 -1.57
CA GLN A 104 13.88 -13.69 -1.95
C GLN A 104 13.35 -13.35 -3.35
N LEU A 105 12.15 -12.78 -3.41
CA LEU A 105 11.70 -11.98 -4.53
C LEU A 105 12.78 -10.91 -4.68
N SER A 106 13.38 -10.84 -5.87
CA SER A 106 14.29 -9.77 -6.22
C SER A 106 13.51 -8.47 -5.99
N GLN A 107 13.74 -7.83 -4.82
CA GLN A 107 12.97 -6.69 -4.30
C GLN A 107 12.99 -5.49 -5.26
N THR A 108 13.76 -5.62 -6.33
CA THR A 108 13.98 -4.69 -7.44
C THR A 108 12.80 -4.64 -8.41
N GLU A 109 11.97 -5.69 -8.51
CA GLU A 109 10.82 -5.75 -9.43
C GLU A 109 9.45 -5.76 -8.74
N CYS A 110 9.41 -5.48 -7.44
CA CYS A 110 8.15 -5.34 -6.71
C CYS A 110 7.51 -3.99 -7.06
N VAL A 111 6.29 -4.02 -7.57
CA VAL A 111 5.47 -2.85 -7.88
C VAL A 111 4.42 -2.69 -6.78
N VAL A 112 4.25 -1.47 -6.32
CA VAL A 112 3.36 -1.05 -5.24
C VAL A 112 2.29 -0.15 -5.85
N GLU A 113 1.03 -0.49 -5.64
CA GLU A 113 -0.11 0.33 -6.05
C GLU A 113 -1.02 0.62 -4.84
N LEU A 114 -1.86 1.65 -4.93
CA LEU A 114 -2.86 1.92 -3.91
C LEU A 114 -4.05 0.97 -4.11
N ALA A 115 -4.42 0.23 -3.06
CA ALA A 115 -5.61 -0.62 -3.08
C ALA A 115 -6.91 0.19 -2.83
N VAL A 116 -6.76 1.42 -2.35
CA VAL A 116 -7.83 2.37 -2.02
C VAL A 116 -7.74 3.63 -2.89
N SER A 117 -8.82 4.41 -2.93
CA SER A 117 -8.85 5.66 -3.70
C SER A 117 -7.78 6.64 -3.24
N CYS A 118 -7.05 7.23 -4.18
CA CYS A 118 -6.03 8.24 -3.89
C CYS A 118 -6.62 9.46 -3.18
N ALA A 119 -7.82 9.88 -3.59
CA ALA A 119 -8.51 11.00 -2.94
C ALA A 119 -8.78 10.70 -1.47
N ALA A 120 -9.24 9.48 -1.17
CA ALA A 120 -9.51 9.05 0.19
C ALA A 120 -8.22 8.95 1.03
N VAL A 121 -7.13 8.47 0.45
CA VAL A 121 -5.82 8.44 1.14
C VAL A 121 -5.32 9.85 1.40
N ARG A 122 -5.41 10.77 0.42
CA ARG A 122 -5.01 12.18 0.61
C ARG A 122 -5.79 12.83 1.73
N GLU A 123 -7.11 12.67 1.72
CA GLU A 123 -7.98 13.20 2.76
C GLU A 123 -7.58 12.65 4.14
N ARG A 124 -7.49 11.32 4.28
CA ARG A 124 -7.19 10.70 5.58
C ARG A 124 -5.77 10.96 6.07
N VAL A 125 -4.80 11.01 5.17
CA VAL A 125 -3.42 11.39 5.49
C VAL A 125 -3.35 12.86 5.91
N SER A 126 -4.09 13.76 5.25
CA SER A 126 -4.15 15.17 5.65
C SER A 126 -4.82 15.38 7.00
N GLN A 127 -5.85 14.60 7.32
CA GLN A 127 -6.50 14.59 8.63
C GLN A 127 -5.59 14.01 9.72
N ALA A 128 -4.82 12.97 9.39
CA ALA A 128 -3.87 12.36 10.32
C ALA A 128 -2.67 13.28 10.59
N ASN A 129 -2.17 13.97 9.55
CA ASN A 129 -1.06 14.89 9.69
C ASN A 129 -1.17 16.07 8.69
N PRO A 130 -1.45 17.29 9.18
CA PRO A 130 -1.58 18.48 8.33
C PRO A 130 -0.26 18.88 7.65
N LEU A 131 0.90 18.38 8.10
CA LEU A 131 2.17 18.61 7.39
C LEU A 131 2.19 17.90 6.03
N LEU A 132 1.55 16.74 5.92
CA LEU A 132 1.48 15.96 4.69
C LEU A 132 0.51 16.60 3.68
N GLN A 133 -0.48 17.35 4.15
CA GLN A 133 -1.38 18.12 3.29
C GLN A 133 -0.59 19.06 2.36
N LYS A 134 0.40 19.78 2.89
CA LYS A 134 1.25 20.71 2.13
C LYS A 134 2.13 20.04 1.08
N CYS A 135 2.37 18.74 1.20
CA CYS A 135 3.13 17.97 0.20
C CYS A 135 2.24 17.34 -0.87
N LEU A 136 0.92 17.35 -0.67
CA LEU A 136 -0.06 16.81 -1.60
C LEU A 136 -0.64 17.87 -2.54
N GLU A 137 -0.32 19.15 -2.35
CA GLU A 137 -0.73 20.25 -3.23
C GLU A 137 0.02 20.27 -4.57
#